data_AF-A0A819CST4-F1
#
_entry.id   AF-A0A819CST4-F1
#
_cell.length_a   1.000
_cell.length_b   1.000
_cell.length_c   1.000
_cell.angle_alpha   90.00
_cell.angle_beta   90.00
_cell.angle_gamma   90.00
#
_symmetry.space_group_name_H-M   'P 1'
#
loop_
_entity.id
_entity.type
_entity.pdbx_description
1 polymer ?
#
loop_
_entity_poly.entity_id
_entity_poly.type
_entity_poly.pdbx_seq_one_letter_code
_entity_poly.pdbx_strand_id
1 'polypeptide(L)'
;MFAHVPIDWNITTKLTTCTETIKIFIKRYFIHGNENTGHHLWRIAGGGGIPISTLESEAIRIVSKYNGTISIYAMDKRSVGESDLLECPISVFLNFSYCSSYIKENEYRLKHNTFTNMARDLQYVLKVASNRQHLKSNQRVILLGSSQGTYLLQRYLHLIENEKEIDGVILDSVVPTDFIDLVKHDKYVNYMFLDLFLRCAQDKEGCANKFEDQNPLRAAYTYKINEEIQGNLSCLSSLNTTSIEIGIKISYLFFPLVMQLIPSLIYRINRCNAQDKIVLQHFLKHTASSSLFPYNRPGYSMLVALNNDLTELWSTRDHNDERLSCEYVKGMSDNTFMAMQLMSNVYCPIQRSGVLGYNTDQYYETYPILKIQIPVLVLHGMLHMYKIRKKILFVNAGDMDETLPLPVARHFHKKYSSLNSNLTYIEMPRTGHTAIDASPMIDQDISCGWLLVISFILSPTFQPDRSCLRKISPIDFAGTTTNSQELSMIYFGTYNMWD
;
A
#
# COMPACT_ATOMS: atom_id res chain seq x y z
N MET A 1 -16.41 -18.73 4.15
CA MET A 1 -16.96 -19.09 5.49
C MET A 1 -17.05 -17.83 6.34
N PHE A 2 -17.80 -17.87 7.44
CA PHE A 2 -17.88 -16.74 8.38
C PHE A 2 -17.43 -17.19 9.77
N ALA A 3 -16.63 -16.37 10.44
CA ALA A 3 -16.38 -16.43 11.88
C ALA A 3 -17.16 -15.30 12.57
N HIS A 4 -17.59 -15.49 13.82
CA HIS A 4 -18.24 -14.42 14.60
C HIS A 4 -17.29 -13.95 15.69
N VAL A 5 -17.04 -12.64 15.75
CA VAL A 5 -16.17 -11.99 16.74
C VAL A 5 -16.97 -10.95 17.53
N PRO A 6 -16.64 -10.64 18.80
CA PRO A 6 -17.28 -9.54 19.51
C PRO A 6 -16.95 -8.19 18.85
N ILE A 7 -17.87 -7.22 18.97
CA ILE A 7 -17.54 -5.82 18.68
C ILE A 7 -16.41 -5.37 19.62
N ASP A 8 -16.58 -5.53 20.94
CA ASP A 8 -15.53 -5.24 21.93
C ASP A 8 -14.97 -6.48 22.61
N TRP A 9 -13.70 -6.80 22.30
CA TRP A 9 -12.93 -7.87 22.93
C TRP A 9 -12.58 -7.62 24.41
N ASN A 10 -12.75 -6.39 24.92
CA ASN A 10 -12.49 -6.09 26.32
C ASN A 10 -13.65 -6.53 27.24
N ILE A 11 -14.89 -6.59 26.73
CA ILE A 11 -16.08 -7.01 27.50
C ILE A 11 -16.16 -8.54 27.62
N THR A 12 -15.60 -9.31 26.68
CA THR A 12 -15.68 -10.79 26.67
C THR A 12 -15.02 -11.50 27.86
N THR A 13 -14.21 -10.80 28.67
CA THR A 13 -13.70 -11.34 29.96
C THR A 13 -14.73 -11.32 31.09
N LYS A 14 -15.87 -10.65 30.89
CA LYS A 14 -17.05 -10.64 31.77
C LYS A 14 -18.26 -11.19 31.02
N LEU A 15 -18.28 -12.52 30.82
CA LEU A 15 -19.49 -13.28 30.43
C LEU A 15 -20.67 -12.80 31.30
N THR A 16 -21.75 -12.24 30.76
CA THR A 16 -22.75 -12.97 29.94
C THR A 16 -23.55 -12.11 28.93
N THR A 17 -23.20 -10.83 28.68
CA THR A 17 -24.14 -9.86 28.04
C THR A 17 -23.76 -9.27 26.68
N CYS A 18 -22.58 -9.54 26.10
CA CYS A 18 -22.29 -9.09 24.72
C CYS A 18 -23.03 -9.94 23.68
N THR A 19 -24.22 -9.49 23.27
CA THR A 19 -25.02 -10.09 22.20
C THR A 19 -24.60 -9.64 20.80
N GLU A 20 -23.93 -8.50 20.67
CA GLU A 20 -23.53 -7.95 19.37
C GLU A 20 -22.18 -8.51 18.90
N THR A 21 -22.20 -9.12 17.72
CA THR A 21 -21.04 -9.71 17.05
C THR A 21 -20.88 -9.14 15.64
N ILE A 22 -19.66 -9.20 15.13
CA ILE A 22 -19.32 -8.91 13.73
C ILE A 22 -19.06 -10.26 13.05
N LYS A 23 -19.66 -10.49 11.89
CA LYS A 23 -19.27 -11.56 10.98
C LYS A 23 -17.96 -11.17 10.31
N ILE A 24 -16.99 -12.09 10.30
CA ILE A 24 -15.73 -11.98 9.58
C ILE A 24 -15.76 -12.97 8.42
N PHE A 25 -15.79 -12.46 7.20
CA PHE A 25 -15.74 -13.28 5.98
C PHE A 25 -14.31 -13.76 5.70
N ILE A 26 -14.20 -15.06 5.41
CA ILE A 26 -12.94 -15.74 5.15
C ILE A 26 -13.10 -16.58 3.88
N LYS A 27 -12.17 -16.43 2.94
CA LYS A 27 -12.10 -17.19 1.68
C LYS A 27 -10.76 -17.91 1.56
N ARG A 28 -10.81 -19.13 0.99
CA ARG A 28 -9.65 -19.98 0.76
C ARG A 28 -9.56 -20.35 -0.71
N TYR A 29 -8.37 -20.21 -1.27
CA TYR A 29 -8.00 -20.57 -2.64
C TYR A 29 -7.03 -21.76 -2.58
N PHE A 30 -7.33 -22.82 -3.32
CA PHE A 30 -6.56 -24.06 -3.38
C PHE A 30 -6.81 -24.75 -4.73
N ILE A 31 -5.94 -25.68 -5.12
CA ILE A 31 -6.18 -26.57 -6.27
C ILE A 31 -6.96 -27.78 -5.80
N HIS A 32 -8.01 -28.17 -6.54
CA HIS A 32 -8.81 -29.35 -6.23
C HIS A 32 -7.95 -30.62 -6.23
N GLY A 33 -8.13 -31.49 -5.22
CA GLY A 33 -7.26 -32.62 -4.94
C GLY A 33 -6.05 -32.28 -4.04
N ASN A 34 -5.77 -30.99 -3.82
CA ASN A 34 -4.72 -30.48 -2.93
C ASN A 34 -5.27 -29.73 -1.70
N GLU A 35 -6.50 -30.06 -1.27
CA GLU A 35 -7.21 -29.44 -0.15
C GLU A 35 -6.44 -29.48 1.18
N ASN A 36 -5.53 -30.45 1.37
CA ASN A 36 -4.82 -30.67 2.63
C ASN A 36 -3.30 -30.89 2.47
N THR A 37 -2.73 -30.49 1.32
CA THR A 37 -1.32 -30.77 0.98
C THR A 37 -0.42 -29.54 0.97
N GLY A 38 -0.95 -28.37 0.59
CA GLY A 38 -0.17 -27.14 0.47
C GLY A 38 0.15 -26.43 1.80
N HIS A 39 1.15 -25.54 1.78
CA HIS A 39 1.39 -24.57 2.86
C HIS A 39 0.24 -23.55 2.90
N HIS A 40 -0.06 -22.98 4.07
CA HIS A 40 -1.09 -21.95 4.25
C HIS A 40 -0.45 -20.55 4.21
N LEU A 41 -0.83 -19.73 3.23
CA LEU A 41 -0.45 -18.32 3.15
C LEU A 41 -1.66 -17.44 3.47
N TRP A 42 -1.63 -16.71 4.57
CA TRP A 42 -2.68 -15.77 4.97
C TRP A 42 -2.38 -14.38 4.40
N ARG A 43 -3.07 -14.03 3.32
CA ARG A 43 -2.96 -12.75 2.61
C ARG A 43 -3.85 -11.71 3.29
N ILE A 44 -3.24 -10.67 3.85
CA ILE A 44 -3.86 -9.54 4.52
C ILE A 44 -3.73 -8.29 3.63
N ALA A 45 -4.86 -7.73 3.21
CA ALA A 45 -4.88 -6.54 2.37
C ALA A 45 -4.34 -5.30 3.11
N GLY A 46 -3.63 -4.45 2.35
CA GLY A 46 -3.36 -3.05 2.74
C GLY A 46 -4.63 -2.23 2.90
N GLY A 47 -4.52 -0.94 3.25
CA GLY A 47 -5.60 0.07 3.34
C GLY A 47 -6.84 -0.31 4.18
N GLY A 48 -7.23 0.49 5.17
CA GLY A 48 -8.16 0.05 6.24
C GLY A 48 -9.47 -0.53 5.71
N GLY A 49 -9.97 0.07 4.62
CA GLY A 49 -11.20 -0.29 3.92
C GLY A 49 -11.11 -1.28 2.75
N ILE A 50 -9.94 -1.86 2.40
CA ILE A 50 -9.82 -2.73 1.22
C ILE A 50 -10.39 -4.14 1.50
N PRO A 51 -11.38 -4.62 0.73
CA PRO A 51 -11.92 -5.98 0.84
C PRO A 51 -11.08 -7.01 0.08
N ILE A 52 -11.17 -8.28 0.47
CA ILE A 52 -10.41 -9.38 -0.16
C ILE A 52 -10.80 -9.69 -1.59
N SER A 53 -11.93 -9.15 -2.06
CA SER A 53 -12.33 -9.20 -3.47
C SER A 53 -11.30 -8.53 -4.40
N THR A 54 -10.42 -7.66 -3.88
CA THR A 54 -9.30 -7.09 -4.65
C THR A 54 -8.11 -8.04 -4.79
N LEU A 55 -8.07 -9.14 -4.03
CA LEU A 55 -6.96 -10.10 -3.98
C LEU A 55 -7.26 -11.42 -4.70
N GLU A 56 -8.48 -11.62 -5.23
CA GLU A 56 -8.88 -12.94 -5.75
C GLU A 56 -8.09 -13.35 -7.00
N SER A 57 -7.85 -12.42 -7.91
CA SER A 57 -7.09 -12.67 -9.15
C SER A 57 -5.63 -13.00 -8.86
N GLU A 58 -5.00 -12.28 -7.92
CA GLU A 58 -3.69 -12.59 -7.35
C GLU A 58 -3.68 -14.02 -6.78
N ALA A 59 -4.60 -14.33 -5.88
CA ALA A 59 -4.65 -15.61 -5.18
C ALA A 59 -4.86 -16.81 -6.14
N ILE A 60 -5.80 -16.69 -7.09
CA ILE A 60 -6.07 -17.71 -8.11
C ILE A 60 -4.84 -17.94 -8.98
N ARG A 61 -4.19 -16.87 -9.46
CA ARG A 61 -2.99 -16.95 -10.31
C ARG A 61 -1.83 -17.64 -9.58
N ILE A 62 -1.56 -17.26 -8.33
CA ILE A 62 -0.45 -17.83 -7.54
C ILE A 62 -0.72 -19.30 -7.18
N VAL A 63 -1.91 -19.64 -6.70
CA VAL A 63 -2.29 -21.04 -6.38
C VAL A 63 -2.19 -21.95 -7.61
N SER A 64 -2.59 -21.45 -8.78
CA SER A 64 -2.46 -22.16 -10.07
C SER A 64 -1.00 -22.34 -10.48
N LYS A 65 -0.19 -21.28 -10.43
CA LYS A 65 1.23 -21.32 -10.84
C LYS A 65 2.07 -22.27 -9.99
N TYR A 66 1.69 -22.53 -8.74
CA TYR A 66 2.36 -23.46 -7.84
C TYR A 66 1.61 -24.80 -7.63
N ASN A 67 0.63 -25.11 -8.49
CA ASN A 67 -0.06 -26.40 -8.57
C ASN A 67 -0.50 -26.98 -7.21
N GLY A 68 -1.06 -26.14 -6.33
CA GLY A 68 -1.54 -26.57 -5.01
C GLY A 68 -0.47 -26.79 -3.93
N THR A 69 0.81 -26.51 -4.21
CA THR A 69 1.88 -26.46 -3.18
C THR A 69 1.58 -25.46 -2.07
N ILE A 70 0.72 -24.46 -2.35
CA ILE A 70 0.28 -23.44 -1.40
C ILE A 70 -1.24 -23.26 -1.55
N SER A 71 -1.92 -23.09 -0.42
CA SER A 71 -3.29 -22.56 -0.33
C SER A 71 -3.23 -21.13 0.20
N ILE A 72 -3.95 -20.22 -0.45
CA ILE A 72 -4.05 -18.83 0.01
C ILE A 72 -5.36 -18.66 0.79
N TYR A 73 -5.25 -18.13 2.00
CA TYR A 73 -6.35 -17.71 2.84
C TYR A 73 -6.41 -16.19 2.86
N ALA A 74 -7.60 -15.61 2.79
CA ALA A 74 -7.80 -14.18 2.95
C ALA A 74 -9.03 -13.94 3.82
N MET A 75 -9.00 -12.89 4.63
CA MET A 75 -10.15 -12.44 5.43
C MET A 75 -10.41 -10.95 5.22
N ASP A 76 -11.68 -10.59 5.11
CA ASP A 76 -12.09 -9.20 5.19
C ASP A 76 -11.87 -8.70 6.62
N LYS A 77 -11.31 -7.48 6.76
CA LYS A 77 -11.18 -6.83 8.07
C LYS A 77 -12.58 -6.51 8.64
N ARG A 78 -12.72 -6.39 9.97
CA ARG A 78 -14.01 -6.03 10.59
C ARG A 78 -14.61 -4.79 9.93
N SER A 79 -15.89 -4.87 9.59
CA SER A 79 -16.65 -3.83 8.93
C SER A 79 -16.22 -3.46 7.49
N VAL A 80 -15.53 -4.37 6.80
CA VAL A 80 -15.10 -4.24 5.39
C VAL A 80 -15.64 -5.42 4.59
N GLY A 81 -15.93 -5.23 3.30
CA GLY A 81 -16.35 -6.30 2.40
C GLY A 81 -17.62 -7.00 2.87
N GLU A 82 -17.57 -8.32 2.94
CA GLU A 82 -18.66 -9.17 3.44
C GLU A 82 -18.67 -9.27 4.99
N SER A 83 -17.71 -8.63 5.68
CA SER A 83 -17.59 -8.62 7.15
C SER A 83 -18.41 -7.51 7.82
N ASP A 84 -19.73 -7.50 7.58
CA ASP A 84 -20.68 -6.49 8.09
C ASP A 84 -20.25 -5.04 7.79
N LEU A 85 -20.08 -4.75 6.50
CA LEU A 85 -19.67 -3.45 5.95
C LEU A 85 -20.22 -2.25 6.74
N LEU A 86 -19.31 -1.33 7.10
CA LEU A 86 -19.64 -0.05 7.72
C LEU A 86 -19.18 1.08 6.78
N GLU A 87 -20.07 1.52 5.90
CA GLU A 87 -19.80 2.60 4.96
C GLU A 87 -21.05 3.50 4.84
N CYS A 88 -20.82 4.79 4.65
CA CYS A 88 -21.86 5.78 4.45
C CYS A 88 -22.50 5.64 3.05
N PRO A 89 -23.83 5.79 2.89
CA PRO A 89 -24.51 5.62 1.60
C PRO A 89 -23.97 6.50 0.46
N ILE A 90 -23.48 7.69 0.80
CA ILE A 90 -22.63 8.52 -0.06
C ILE A 90 -21.27 8.53 0.61
N SER A 91 -20.24 7.94 0.00
CA SER A 91 -18.93 7.76 0.65
C SER A 91 -18.46 9.01 1.39
N VAL A 92 -17.96 8.84 2.61
CA VAL A 92 -17.49 9.94 3.48
C VAL A 92 -16.42 10.84 2.82
N PHE A 93 -15.68 10.30 1.83
CA PHE A 93 -14.73 11.04 0.99
C PHE A 93 -15.41 12.03 0.03
N LEU A 94 -16.61 11.70 -0.46
CA LEU A 94 -17.39 12.55 -1.37
C LEU A 94 -18.22 13.60 -0.63
N ASN A 95 -18.81 13.24 0.52
CA ASN A 95 -19.63 14.16 1.29
C ASN A 95 -19.62 13.82 2.80
N PHE A 96 -18.59 14.28 3.49
CA PHE A 96 -18.46 14.13 4.94
C PHE A 96 -19.67 14.67 5.73
N SER A 97 -20.24 15.81 5.33
CA SER A 97 -21.39 16.42 6.02
C SER A 97 -22.64 15.53 5.97
N TYR A 98 -22.91 14.89 4.83
CA TYR A 98 -23.99 13.93 4.66
C TYR A 98 -23.84 12.71 5.57
N CYS A 99 -22.60 12.26 5.81
CA CYS A 99 -22.30 11.11 6.67
C CYS A 99 -22.36 11.40 8.17
N SER A 100 -22.54 12.66 8.58
CA SER A 100 -22.42 13.05 9.99
C SER A 100 -23.45 12.38 10.93
N SER A 101 -24.65 12.06 10.45
CA SER A 101 -25.62 11.25 11.21
C SER A 101 -25.20 9.78 11.29
N TYR A 102 -24.86 9.18 10.14
CA TYR A 102 -24.42 7.77 10.05
C TYR A 102 -23.21 7.48 10.94
N ILE A 103 -22.24 8.41 11.00
CA ILE A 103 -21.07 8.31 11.88
C ILE A 103 -21.48 8.32 13.35
N LYS A 104 -22.40 9.21 13.76
CA LYS A 104 -22.91 9.29 15.14
C LYS A 104 -23.69 8.03 15.54
N GLU A 105 -24.53 7.53 14.64
CA GLU A 105 -25.32 6.31 14.85
C GLU A 105 -24.43 5.06 14.98
N ASN A 106 -23.28 5.03 14.31
CA ASN A 106 -22.32 3.92 14.33
C ASN A 106 -21.08 4.17 15.20
N GLU A 107 -21.08 5.21 16.04
CA GLU A 107 -19.90 5.66 16.81
C GLU A 107 -19.30 4.53 17.67
N TYR A 108 -20.15 3.68 18.27
CA TYR A 108 -19.73 2.50 19.02
C TYR A 108 -18.94 1.50 18.15
N ARG A 109 -19.45 1.18 16.95
CA ARG A 109 -18.78 0.28 16.01
C ARG A 109 -17.44 0.86 15.53
N LEU A 110 -17.39 2.17 15.30
CA LEU A 110 -16.17 2.89 14.87
C LEU A 110 -15.10 2.93 15.98
N LYS A 111 -15.50 3.23 17.24
CA LYS A 111 -14.63 3.18 18.43
C LYS A 111 -13.96 1.83 18.63
N HIS A 112 -14.64 0.74 18.27
CA HIS A 112 -14.10 -0.62 18.38
C HIS A 112 -13.51 -1.16 17.06
N ASN A 113 -13.44 -0.35 16.01
CA ASN A 113 -12.75 -0.68 14.76
C ASN A 113 -11.29 -0.19 14.82
N THR A 114 -10.49 -0.84 15.66
CA THR A 114 -9.07 -0.52 15.92
C THR A 114 -8.16 -1.65 15.45
N PHE A 115 -6.87 -1.37 15.22
CA PHE A 115 -5.89 -2.40 14.84
C PHE A 115 -5.77 -3.52 15.87
N THR A 116 -5.91 -3.19 17.16
CA THR A 116 -5.89 -4.17 18.26
C THR A 116 -7.07 -5.14 18.19
N ASN A 117 -8.28 -4.64 17.92
CA ASN A 117 -9.43 -5.52 17.76
C ASN A 117 -9.38 -6.31 16.44
N MET A 118 -8.92 -5.71 15.34
CA MET A 118 -8.63 -6.45 14.09
C MET A 118 -7.59 -7.57 14.29
N ALA A 119 -6.56 -7.33 15.10
CA ALA A 119 -5.51 -8.30 15.39
C ALA A 119 -6.01 -9.47 16.25
N ARG A 120 -6.94 -9.20 17.18
CA ARG A 120 -7.67 -10.24 17.93
C ARG A 120 -8.60 -11.04 17.02
N ASP A 121 -9.29 -10.40 16.08
CA ASP A 121 -10.08 -11.09 15.05
C ASP A 121 -9.19 -12.03 14.24
N LEU A 122 -8.04 -11.55 13.74
CA LEU A 122 -7.09 -12.38 13.01
C LEU A 122 -6.62 -13.59 13.82
N GLN A 123 -6.31 -13.41 15.12
CA GLN A 123 -5.95 -14.52 16.00
C GLN A 123 -7.08 -15.55 16.14
N TYR A 124 -8.32 -15.09 16.37
CA TYR A 124 -9.48 -15.98 16.47
C TYR A 124 -9.75 -16.71 15.14
N VAL A 125 -9.71 -15.99 14.02
CA VAL A 125 -9.86 -16.51 12.66
C VAL A 125 -8.79 -17.56 12.35
N LEU A 126 -7.52 -17.31 12.69
CA LEU A 126 -6.45 -18.29 12.53
C LEU A 126 -6.75 -19.58 13.30
N LYS A 127 -7.16 -19.47 14.57
CA LYS A 127 -7.55 -20.60 15.43
C LYS A 127 -8.70 -21.42 14.81
N VAL A 128 -9.77 -20.79 14.33
CA VAL A 128 -10.97 -21.52 13.82
C VAL A 128 -10.87 -21.97 12.35
N ALA A 129 -10.13 -21.26 11.49
CA ALA A 129 -10.13 -21.49 10.04
C ALA A 129 -8.86 -22.17 9.50
N SER A 130 -7.70 -22.05 10.16
CA SER A 130 -6.50 -22.82 9.76
C SER A 130 -6.51 -24.25 10.27
N ASN A 131 -7.24 -24.51 11.37
CA ASN A 131 -7.26 -25.77 12.14
C ASN A 131 -5.91 -26.51 12.13
N ARG A 132 -4.91 -25.88 12.76
CA ARG A 132 -3.48 -26.27 12.69
C ARG A 132 -3.21 -27.71 13.15
N GLN A 133 -4.13 -28.35 13.85
CA GLN A 133 -4.03 -29.77 14.23
C GLN A 133 -4.07 -30.74 13.03
N HIS A 134 -4.61 -30.30 11.88
CA HIS A 134 -4.65 -31.11 10.66
C HIS A 134 -3.49 -30.83 9.68
N LEU A 135 -2.58 -29.91 10.02
CA LEU A 135 -1.38 -29.66 9.23
C LEU A 135 -0.30 -30.70 9.51
N LYS A 136 0.27 -31.27 8.44
CA LYS A 136 1.45 -32.13 8.50
C LYS A 136 2.66 -31.32 8.97
N SER A 137 3.62 -31.98 9.61
CA SER A 137 4.81 -31.34 10.20
C SER A 137 5.72 -30.61 9.20
N ASN A 138 5.58 -30.86 7.89
CA ASN A 138 6.28 -30.15 6.83
C ASN A 138 5.51 -28.93 6.27
N GLN A 139 4.19 -28.83 6.50
CA GLN A 139 3.41 -27.65 6.11
C GLN A 139 3.73 -26.45 7.01
N ARG A 140 3.41 -25.24 6.54
CA ARG A 140 3.71 -23.96 7.21
C ARG A 140 2.50 -23.04 7.14
N VAL A 141 2.31 -22.20 8.14
CA VAL A 141 1.33 -21.11 8.18
C VAL A 141 2.10 -19.79 8.18
N ILE A 142 2.08 -19.08 7.06
CA ILE A 142 2.77 -17.80 6.88
C ILE A 142 1.74 -16.69 6.76
N LEU A 143 1.91 -15.59 7.50
CA LEU A 143 1.09 -14.38 7.33
C LEU A 143 1.78 -13.43 6.34
N LEU A 144 1.03 -12.79 5.44
CA LEU A 144 1.54 -11.82 4.46
C LEU A 144 0.64 -10.60 4.41
N GLY A 145 1.15 -9.47 4.91
CA GLY A 145 0.50 -8.17 4.82
C GLY A 145 1.20 -7.29 3.81
N SER A 146 0.43 -6.49 3.07
CA SER A 146 0.96 -5.38 2.26
C SER A 146 0.55 -4.04 2.87
N SER A 147 1.36 -2.98 2.73
CA SER A 147 1.01 -1.61 3.12
C SER A 147 0.49 -1.57 4.57
N GLN A 148 -0.64 -0.91 4.86
CA GLN A 148 -1.23 -0.89 6.21
C GLN A 148 -1.57 -2.28 6.80
N GLY A 149 -1.72 -3.33 5.99
CA GLY A 149 -1.82 -4.70 6.46
C GLY A 149 -0.58 -5.15 7.25
N THR A 150 0.58 -4.52 7.00
CA THR A 150 1.80 -4.71 7.79
C THR A 150 1.71 -4.13 9.19
N TYR A 151 0.98 -3.02 9.39
CA TYR A 151 0.69 -2.46 10.71
C TYR A 151 -0.20 -3.40 11.52
N LEU A 152 -1.24 -3.95 10.88
CA LEU A 152 -2.11 -4.97 11.48
C LEU A 152 -1.31 -6.23 11.90
N LEU A 153 -0.40 -6.72 11.06
CA LEU A 153 0.42 -7.88 11.41
C LEU A 153 1.42 -7.60 12.55
N GLN A 154 1.97 -6.39 12.64
CA GLN A 154 2.75 -5.98 13.81
C GLN A 154 1.91 -5.90 15.08
N ARG A 155 0.66 -5.41 14.99
CA ARG A 155 -0.27 -5.42 16.13
C ARG A 155 -0.68 -6.83 16.54
N TYR A 156 -0.83 -7.77 15.60
CA TYR A 156 -0.99 -9.19 15.90
C TYR A 156 0.22 -9.78 16.63
N LEU A 157 1.45 -9.41 16.24
CA LEU A 157 2.67 -9.86 16.93
C LEU A 157 2.81 -9.33 18.37
N HIS A 158 2.15 -8.22 18.72
CA HIS A 158 2.03 -7.78 20.14
C HIS A 158 1.06 -8.64 20.96
N LEU A 159 0.07 -9.27 20.31
CA LEU A 159 -1.09 -9.91 20.95
C LEU A 159 -1.06 -11.44 20.87
N ILE A 160 -0.11 -12.03 20.14
CA ILE A 160 -0.04 -13.48 19.92
C ILE A 160 0.17 -14.24 21.23
N GLU A 161 -0.83 -15.03 21.62
CA GLU A 161 -0.79 -15.85 22.85
C GLU A 161 0.06 -17.11 22.67
N ASN A 162 0.02 -17.69 21.48
CA ASN A 162 0.70 -18.95 21.15
C ASN A 162 1.55 -18.77 19.91
N GLU A 163 2.85 -18.55 20.12
CA GLU A 163 3.86 -18.38 19.07
C GLU A 163 3.90 -19.54 18.06
N LYS A 164 3.36 -20.72 18.40
CA LYS A 164 3.29 -21.89 17.52
C LYS A 164 2.10 -21.86 16.55
N GLU A 165 1.25 -20.84 16.55
CA GLU A 165 0.13 -20.73 15.60
C GLU A 165 0.58 -20.40 14.17
N ILE A 166 1.71 -19.71 14.05
CA ILE A 166 2.33 -19.32 12.77
C ILE A 166 3.77 -19.82 12.66
N ASP A 167 4.23 -20.04 11.44
CA ASP A 167 5.61 -20.40 11.12
C ASP A 167 6.39 -19.23 10.53
N GLY A 168 5.74 -18.07 10.32
CA GLY A 168 6.36 -16.87 9.81
C GLY A 168 5.40 -15.76 9.39
N VAL A 169 5.96 -14.60 9.09
CA VAL A 169 5.23 -13.39 8.66
C VAL A 169 5.91 -12.80 7.39
N ILE A 170 5.30 -11.85 6.72
CA ILE A 170 5.79 -11.09 5.55
C ILE A 170 5.13 -9.71 5.62
N LEU A 171 5.91 -8.64 5.51
CA LEU A 171 5.49 -7.25 5.50
C LEU A 171 5.93 -6.55 4.21
N ASP A 172 5.14 -6.68 3.16
CA ASP A 172 5.36 -6.00 1.89
C ASP A 172 4.98 -4.51 1.98
N SER A 173 5.85 -3.60 1.55
CA SER A 173 5.72 -2.14 1.74
C SER A 173 5.36 -1.77 3.18
N VAL A 174 6.36 -1.82 4.08
CA VAL A 174 6.13 -1.80 5.53
C VAL A 174 5.77 -0.41 6.08
N VAL A 175 4.70 -0.37 6.86
CA VAL A 175 4.27 0.78 7.67
C VAL A 175 4.91 0.66 9.06
N PRO A 176 5.87 1.51 9.44
CA PRO A 176 6.47 1.51 10.77
C PRO A 176 5.49 2.06 11.81
N THR A 177 5.57 1.56 13.04
CA THR A 177 4.68 2.02 14.12
C THR A 177 4.99 3.44 14.60
N ASP A 178 6.24 3.91 14.45
CA ASP A 178 6.78 5.10 15.13
C ASP A 178 7.32 6.21 14.21
N PHE A 179 7.05 6.14 12.90
CA PHE A 179 7.75 6.99 11.92
C PHE A 179 6.92 7.44 10.72
N ILE A 180 5.84 6.73 10.39
CA ILE A 180 4.93 7.19 9.35
C ILE A 180 4.09 8.35 9.86
N ASP A 181 3.80 9.28 8.98
CA ASP A 181 2.91 10.39 9.23
C ASP A 181 2.16 10.71 7.93
N LEU A 182 0.88 10.40 7.89
CA LEU A 182 0.05 10.61 6.70
C LEU A 182 0.02 12.07 6.26
N VAL A 183 0.17 13.04 7.17
CA VAL A 183 0.24 14.46 6.82
C VAL A 183 1.40 14.78 5.88
N LYS A 184 2.47 13.97 5.89
CA LYS A 184 3.63 14.11 5.00
C LYS A 184 3.48 13.37 3.66
N HIS A 185 2.37 12.69 3.39
CA HIS A 185 2.20 11.84 2.19
C HIS A 185 2.50 12.57 0.87
N ASP A 186 2.01 13.80 0.69
CA ASP A 186 2.27 14.56 -0.55
C ASP A 186 3.76 14.92 -0.72
N LYS A 187 4.55 15.02 0.36
CA LYS A 187 6.01 15.15 0.26
C LYS A 187 6.66 13.86 -0.24
N TYR A 188 6.15 12.70 0.16
CA TYR A 188 6.66 11.39 -0.26
C TYR A 188 6.44 11.16 -1.76
N VAL A 189 5.23 11.42 -2.24
CA VAL A 189 4.90 11.40 -3.68
C VAL A 189 5.77 12.37 -4.47
N ASN A 190 5.95 13.61 -3.97
CA ASN A 190 6.82 14.59 -4.59
C ASN A 190 8.30 14.14 -4.66
N TYR A 191 8.82 13.46 -3.62
CA TYR A 191 10.18 12.92 -3.67
C TYR A 191 10.33 11.80 -4.71
N MET A 192 9.35 10.91 -4.86
CA MET A 192 9.40 9.87 -5.90
C MET A 192 9.25 10.46 -7.31
N PHE A 193 8.45 11.52 -7.47
CA PHE A 193 8.41 12.28 -8.72
C PHE A 193 9.80 12.84 -9.09
N LEU A 194 10.48 13.50 -8.14
CA LEU A 194 11.81 14.05 -8.38
C LEU A 194 12.85 12.95 -8.66
N ASP A 195 12.82 11.82 -7.95
CA ASP A 195 13.72 10.69 -8.19
C ASP A 195 13.50 10.05 -9.57
N LEU A 196 12.25 9.93 -10.03
CA LEU A 196 11.93 9.47 -11.38
C LEU A 196 12.54 10.39 -12.46
N PHE A 197 12.52 11.70 -12.24
CA PHE A 197 13.15 12.67 -13.14
C PHE A 197 14.69 12.61 -13.11
N LEU A 198 15.30 12.30 -11.95
CA LEU A 198 16.73 12.00 -11.86
C LEU A 198 17.10 10.72 -12.61
N ARG A 199 16.27 9.68 -12.55
CA ARG A 199 16.47 8.43 -13.33
C ARG A 199 16.28 8.65 -14.83
N CYS A 200 15.29 9.43 -15.23
CA CYS A 200 15.14 9.90 -16.61
C CYS A 200 16.39 10.65 -17.09
N ALA A 201 17.00 11.50 -16.25
CA ALA A 201 18.24 12.21 -16.61
C ALA A 201 19.49 11.31 -16.74
N GLN A 202 19.44 10.08 -16.21
CA GLN A 202 20.50 9.06 -16.35
C GLN A 202 20.35 8.25 -17.65
N ASP A 203 19.13 8.07 -18.16
CA ASP A 203 18.88 7.49 -19.48
C ASP A 203 19.21 8.51 -20.58
N LYS A 204 20.50 8.55 -20.95
CA LYS A 204 21.02 9.52 -21.92
C LYS A 204 20.50 9.34 -23.33
N GLU A 205 20.25 8.10 -23.76
CA GLU A 205 19.87 7.81 -25.14
C GLU A 205 18.36 7.89 -25.35
N GLY A 206 17.55 7.47 -24.36
CA GLY A 206 16.10 7.57 -24.38
C GLY A 206 15.57 8.87 -23.77
N CYS A 207 15.28 8.84 -22.46
CA CYS A 207 14.52 9.88 -21.75
C CYS A 207 15.17 11.26 -21.80
N ALA A 208 16.45 11.37 -21.46
CA ALA A 208 17.12 12.67 -21.32
C ALA A 208 17.20 13.40 -22.67
N ASN A 209 17.45 12.68 -23.77
CA ASN A 209 17.49 13.20 -25.14
C ASN A 209 16.20 13.89 -25.61
N LYS A 210 15.08 13.73 -24.91
CA LYS A 210 13.82 14.40 -25.23
C LYS A 210 13.75 15.83 -24.69
N PHE A 211 14.58 16.19 -23.70
CA PHE A 211 14.53 17.49 -23.02
C PHE A 211 15.69 18.41 -23.44
N GLU A 212 15.44 19.72 -23.37
CA GLU A 212 16.46 20.75 -23.52
C GLU A 212 17.64 20.50 -22.56
N ASP A 213 18.87 20.69 -23.04
CA ASP A 213 20.13 20.42 -22.33
C ASP A 213 20.24 19.01 -21.69
N GLN A 214 19.48 18.03 -22.20
CA GLN A 214 19.29 16.71 -21.59
C GLN A 214 18.92 16.77 -20.09
N ASN A 215 18.12 17.78 -19.70
CA ASN A 215 17.76 18.05 -18.32
C ASN A 215 16.24 17.93 -18.06
N PRO A 216 15.72 16.70 -17.87
CA PRO A 216 14.33 16.47 -17.49
C PRO A 216 13.89 17.25 -16.26
N LEU A 217 14.77 17.36 -15.24
CA LEU A 217 14.44 18.02 -13.99
C LEU A 217 14.14 19.52 -14.21
N ARG A 218 14.90 20.20 -15.07
CA ARG A 218 14.60 21.58 -15.49
C ARG A 218 13.20 21.70 -16.09
N ALA A 219 12.73 20.73 -16.87
CA ALA A 219 11.38 20.73 -17.42
C ALA A 219 10.29 20.59 -16.34
N ALA A 220 10.54 19.86 -15.25
CA ALA A 220 9.62 19.82 -14.10
C ALA A 220 9.54 21.18 -13.37
N TYR A 221 10.66 21.90 -13.25
CA TYR A 221 10.66 23.29 -12.76
C TYR A 221 9.93 24.24 -13.71
N THR A 222 10.22 24.19 -15.02
CA THR A 222 9.57 25.01 -16.05
C THR A 222 8.05 24.81 -16.04
N TYR A 223 7.57 23.58 -15.90
CA TYR A 223 6.15 23.26 -15.75
C TYR A 223 5.53 24.01 -14.56
N LYS A 224 6.06 23.80 -13.35
CA LYS A 224 5.49 24.41 -12.13
C LYS A 224 5.52 25.94 -12.19
N ILE A 225 6.63 26.52 -12.64
CA ILE A 225 6.81 27.98 -12.76
C ILE A 225 5.86 28.57 -13.81
N ASN A 226 5.65 27.90 -14.95
CA ASN A 226 4.72 28.38 -15.98
C ASN A 226 3.27 28.37 -15.48
N GLU A 227 2.84 27.34 -14.75
CA GLU A 227 1.50 27.32 -14.16
C GLU A 227 1.30 28.42 -13.10
N GLU A 228 2.33 28.76 -12.32
CA GLU A 228 2.28 29.85 -11.33
C GLU A 228 2.31 31.25 -11.97
N ILE A 229 3.13 31.47 -13.00
CA ILE A 229 3.31 32.80 -13.62
C ILE A 229 2.26 33.10 -14.70
N GLN A 230 1.92 32.12 -15.54
CA GLN A 230 1.03 32.34 -16.70
C GLN A 230 -0.44 32.26 -16.31
N GLY A 231 -0.78 31.53 -15.23
CA GLY A 231 -2.15 31.38 -14.75
C GLY A 231 -3.12 30.99 -15.86
N ASN A 232 -4.07 31.87 -16.19
CA ASN A 232 -5.08 31.64 -17.23
C ASN A 232 -4.51 31.49 -18.68
N LEU A 233 -3.23 31.76 -18.89
CA LEU A 233 -2.54 31.55 -20.18
C LEU A 233 -1.75 30.24 -20.24
N SER A 234 -1.72 29.47 -19.14
CA SER A 234 -0.96 28.22 -19.05
C SER A 234 -1.50 27.13 -19.98
N CYS A 235 -0.70 26.08 -20.18
CA CYS A 235 -1.13 24.94 -20.98
C CYS A 235 -2.37 24.29 -20.37
N LEU A 236 -2.37 24.07 -19.06
CA LEU A 236 -3.45 23.41 -18.33
C LEU A 236 -4.72 24.26 -18.29
N SER A 237 -4.59 25.58 -18.16
CA SER A 237 -5.74 26.49 -18.27
C SER A 237 -6.45 26.36 -19.62
N SER A 238 -5.69 26.25 -20.72
CA SER A 238 -6.25 26.02 -22.06
C SER A 238 -6.93 24.66 -22.25
N LEU A 239 -6.78 23.75 -21.28
CA LEU A 239 -7.44 22.44 -21.20
C LEU A 239 -8.55 22.39 -20.15
N ASN A 240 -8.91 23.52 -19.53
CA ASN A 240 -9.88 23.61 -18.45
C ASN A 240 -9.51 22.76 -17.20
N THR A 241 -8.22 22.57 -16.95
CA THR A 241 -7.69 21.83 -15.79
C THR A 241 -6.71 22.67 -14.99
N THR A 242 -6.21 22.12 -13.87
CA THR A 242 -5.28 22.81 -12.95
C THR A 242 -4.06 21.94 -12.67
N SER A 243 -2.97 22.55 -12.19
CA SER A 243 -1.80 21.81 -11.70
C SER A 243 -2.13 20.85 -10.55
N ILE A 244 -3.17 21.14 -9.75
CA ILE A 244 -3.70 20.27 -8.70
C ILE A 244 -4.38 19.04 -9.30
N GLU A 245 -5.30 19.24 -10.25
CA GLU A 245 -6.00 18.12 -10.91
C GLU A 245 -5.03 17.24 -11.71
N ILE A 246 -4.07 17.84 -12.41
CA ILE A 246 -2.99 17.11 -13.07
C ILE A 246 -2.09 16.39 -12.07
N GLY A 247 -1.76 16.98 -10.91
CA GLY A 247 -1.01 16.31 -9.85
C GLY A 247 -1.73 15.06 -9.32
N ILE A 248 -3.04 15.18 -9.05
CA ILE A 248 -3.88 14.04 -8.70
C ILE A 248 -3.88 12.99 -9.82
N LYS A 249 -3.99 13.40 -11.09
CA LYS A 249 -4.02 12.46 -12.22
C LYS A 249 -2.67 11.80 -12.51
N ILE A 250 -1.56 12.49 -12.27
CA ILE A 250 -0.21 11.92 -12.38
C ILE A 250 0.07 10.96 -11.22
N SER A 251 -0.56 11.14 -10.05
CA SER A 251 -0.43 10.17 -8.95
C SER A 251 -0.88 8.75 -9.35
N TYR A 252 -1.85 8.62 -10.27
CA TYR A 252 -2.24 7.33 -10.88
C TYR A 252 -1.12 6.63 -11.65
N LEU A 253 -0.12 7.36 -12.11
CA LEU A 253 0.97 6.81 -12.91
C LEU A 253 2.13 6.29 -12.03
N PHE A 254 2.10 6.47 -10.70
CA PHE A 254 3.09 5.84 -9.81
C PHE A 254 2.84 4.35 -9.59
N PHE A 255 1.69 3.82 -10.02
CA PHE A 255 1.53 2.37 -10.09
C PHE A 255 2.66 1.75 -10.93
N PRO A 256 3.23 0.63 -10.47
CA PRO A 256 4.25 -0.09 -11.24
C PRO A 256 3.74 -0.41 -12.63
N LEU A 257 4.63 -0.33 -13.62
CA LEU A 257 4.38 -0.43 -15.07
C LEU A 257 3.87 0.83 -15.79
N VAL A 258 3.40 1.89 -15.13
CA VAL A 258 2.93 3.13 -15.81
C VAL A 258 3.79 4.39 -15.56
N MET A 259 4.74 4.35 -14.61
CA MET A 259 5.55 5.52 -14.23
C MET A 259 6.41 6.09 -15.37
N GLN A 260 6.81 5.28 -16.35
CA GLN A 260 7.59 5.74 -17.52
C GLN A 260 6.86 6.78 -18.37
N LEU A 261 5.54 6.88 -18.26
CA LEU A 261 4.74 7.89 -18.96
C LEU A 261 4.88 9.29 -18.36
N ILE A 262 5.24 9.42 -17.07
CA ILE A 262 5.24 10.70 -16.34
C ILE A 262 6.20 11.74 -16.96
N PRO A 263 7.47 11.44 -17.29
CA PRO A 263 8.35 12.42 -17.93
C PRO A 263 7.81 12.90 -19.28
N SER A 264 7.25 12.00 -20.09
CA SER A 264 6.68 12.34 -21.39
C SER A 264 5.45 13.25 -21.27
N LEU A 265 4.64 13.09 -20.22
CA LEU A 265 3.52 13.98 -19.94
C LEU A 265 3.98 15.41 -19.60
N ILE A 266 4.97 15.57 -18.73
CA ILE A 266 5.54 16.89 -18.38
C ILE A 266 6.22 17.54 -19.59
N TYR A 267 6.88 16.75 -20.44
CA TYR A 267 7.42 17.23 -21.72
C TYR A 267 6.32 17.83 -22.61
N ARG A 268 5.20 17.13 -22.77
CA ARG A 268 4.04 17.60 -23.55
C ARG A 268 3.37 18.84 -22.97
N ILE A 269 3.25 18.95 -21.64
CA ILE A 269 2.71 20.15 -20.98
C ILE A 269 3.58 21.38 -21.26
N ASN A 270 4.91 21.23 -21.25
CA ASN A 270 5.83 22.32 -21.58
C ASN A 270 5.83 22.68 -23.07
N ARG A 271 5.67 21.70 -23.97
CA ARG A 271 5.62 21.90 -25.43
C ARG A 271 4.29 22.51 -25.90
N CYS A 272 3.19 22.09 -25.28
CA CYS A 272 1.82 22.61 -25.41
C CYS A 272 1.31 22.88 -26.84
N ASN A 273 1.77 22.12 -27.83
CA ASN A 273 1.31 22.29 -29.21
C ASN A 273 -0.09 21.68 -29.42
N ALA A 274 -0.67 21.83 -30.62
CA ALA A 274 -2.01 21.33 -30.91
C ALA A 274 -2.16 19.80 -30.71
N GLN A 275 -1.12 19.03 -31.01
CA GLN A 275 -1.10 17.57 -30.80
C GLN A 275 -0.98 17.21 -29.32
N ASP A 276 -0.15 17.94 -28.56
CA ASP A 276 -0.04 17.77 -27.10
C ASP A 276 -1.37 17.99 -26.41
N LYS A 277 -2.14 19.00 -26.83
CA LYS A 277 -3.46 19.27 -26.25
C LYS A 277 -4.43 18.11 -26.46
N ILE A 278 -4.40 17.43 -27.62
CA ILE A 278 -5.22 16.24 -27.87
C ILE A 278 -4.81 15.09 -26.93
N VAL A 279 -3.51 14.82 -26.80
CA VAL A 279 -2.97 13.79 -25.90
C VAL A 279 -3.31 14.08 -24.44
N LEU A 280 -3.14 15.33 -24.00
CA LEU A 280 -3.45 15.77 -22.64
C LEU A 280 -4.95 15.71 -22.35
N GLN A 281 -5.83 16.04 -23.31
CA GLN A 281 -7.28 15.85 -23.18
C GLN A 281 -7.66 14.36 -23.07
N HIS A 282 -7.03 13.49 -23.87
CA HIS A 282 -7.24 12.05 -23.76
C HIS A 282 -6.79 11.53 -22.39
N PHE A 283 -5.62 11.95 -21.90
CA PHE A 283 -5.12 11.64 -20.56
C PHE A 283 -6.09 12.09 -19.46
N LEU A 284 -6.53 13.36 -19.48
CA LEU A 284 -7.51 13.91 -18.54
C LEU A 284 -8.80 13.09 -18.51
N LYS A 285 -9.27 12.62 -19.68
CA LYS A 285 -10.49 11.81 -19.83
C LYS A 285 -10.31 10.36 -19.37
N HIS A 286 -9.20 9.71 -19.69
CA HIS A 286 -8.94 8.31 -19.30
C HIS A 286 -8.54 8.16 -17.83
N THR A 287 -7.88 9.16 -17.23
CA THR A 287 -7.59 9.23 -15.79
C THR A 287 -8.74 9.86 -15.00
N ALA A 288 -9.98 9.46 -15.29
CA ALA A 288 -11.16 9.92 -14.57
C ALA A 288 -10.98 9.71 -13.05
N SER A 289 -11.50 10.63 -12.24
CA SER A 289 -11.23 10.82 -10.81
C SER A 289 -11.75 9.72 -9.87
N SER A 290 -12.08 8.53 -10.39
CA SER A 290 -12.84 7.46 -9.74
C SER A 290 -12.00 6.29 -9.23
N SER A 291 -10.67 6.35 -9.30
CA SER A 291 -9.80 5.17 -9.11
C SER A 291 -8.76 5.26 -7.99
N LEU A 292 -8.52 6.45 -7.38
CA LEU A 292 -7.42 6.60 -6.39
C LEU A 292 -7.75 5.85 -5.11
N PHE A 293 -9.01 5.96 -4.71
CA PHE A 293 -9.61 5.10 -3.72
C PHE A 293 -10.74 4.31 -4.36
N PRO A 294 -10.86 3.02 -4.06
CA PRO A 294 -11.98 2.21 -4.50
C PRO A 294 -13.30 2.54 -3.79
N TYR A 295 -13.61 3.81 -3.50
CA TYR A 295 -14.83 4.23 -2.78
C TYR A 295 -16.13 3.83 -3.49
N ASN A 296 -16.07 3.58 -4.81
CA ASN A 296 -17.16 3.03 -5.62
C ASN A 296 -17.04 1.51 -5.87
N ARG A 297 -16.04 0.81 -5.32
CA ARG A 297 -15.97 -0.67 -5.44
C ARG A 297 -16.88 -1.30 -4.38
N PRO A 298 -17.68 -2.32 -4.75
CA PRO A 298 -18.46 -3.10 -3.78
C PRO A 298 -17.59 -3.62 -2.63
N GLY A 299 -18.06 -3.40 -1.39
CA GLY A 299 -17.38 -3.85 -0.18
C GLY A 299 -16.22 -2.96 0.31
N TYR A 300 -15.86 -1.88 -0.38
CA TYR A 300 -14.86 -0.94 0.17
C TYR A 300 -15.46 -0.09 1.29
N SER A 301 -14.74 0.08 2.40
CA SER A 301 -15.11 1.03 3.47
C SER A 301 -14.07 2.14 3.62
N MET A 302 -14.35 3.25 2.95
CA MET A 302 -13.63 4.51 3.17
C MET A 302 -13.79 5.01 4.61
N LEU A 303 -14.95 4.82 5.21
CA LEU A 303 -15.21 5.22 6.60
C LEU A 303 -14.30 4.48 7.60
N VAL A 304 -14.10 3.16 7.42
CA VAL A 304 -13.14 2.38 8.22
C VAL A 304 -11.71 2.77 7.90
N ALA A 305 -11.37 3.00 6.62
CA ALA A 305 -10.04 3.47 6.21
C ALA A 305 -9.65 4.76 6.93
N LEU A 306 -10.46 5.82 6.78
CA LEU A 306 -10.24 7.11 7.45
C LEU A 306 -10.22 6.97 8.97
N ASN A 307 -11.09 6.14 9.56
CA ASN A 307 -11.07 5.93 10.99
C ASN A 307 -9.75 5.32 11.48
N ASN A 308 -9.22 4.30 10.81
CA ASN A 308 -7.94 3.68 11.17
C ASN A 308 -6.77 4.65 10.97
N ASP A 309 -6.76 5.35 9.83
CA ASP A 309 -5.73 6.31 9.45
C ASP A 309 -5.63 7.48 10.44
N LEU A 310 -6.77 8.08 10.80
CA LEU A 310 -6.85 9.18 11.76
C LEU A 310 -6.63 8.75 13.22
N THR A 311 -6.83 7.46 13.55
CA THR A 311 -6.59 6.93 14.91
C THR A 311 -5.10 6.65 15.14
N GLU A 312 -4.41 5.99 14.20
CA GLU A 312 -3.06 5.46 14.46
C GLU A 312 -1.97 5.84 13.44
N LEU A 313 -2.25 6.66 12.41
CA LEU A 313 -1.27 7.08 11.38
C LEU A 313 -1.19 8.60 11.12
N TRP A 314 -1.95 9.42 11.87
CA TRP A 314 -1.93 10.88 11.80
C TRP A 314 -0.98 11.47 12.85
N SER A 315 -0.26 12.55 12.52
CA SER A 315 0.86 13.06 13.35
C SER A 315 0.51 13.62 14.74
N THR A 316 -0.77 13.85 15.02
CA THR A 316 -1.21 14.38 16.31
C THR A 316 -2.60 13.88 16.70
N ARG A 317 -2.78 13.58 17.98
CA ARG A 317 -4.07 13.22 18.58
C ARG A 317 -4.87 14.45 19.01
N ASP A 318 -4.25 15.63 19.05
CA ASP A 318 -4.94 16.86 19.36
C ASP A 318 -5.57 17.46 18.09
N HIS A 319 -6.89 17.35 17.99
CA HIS A 319 -7.69 17.96 16.92
C HIS A 319 -7.58 19.50 16.89
N ASN A 320 -7.02 20.13 17.93
CA ASN A 320 -6.80 21.56 18.01
C ASN A 320 -5.34 21.98 17.76
N ASP A 321 -4.39 21.05 17.52
CA ASP A 321 -2.96 21.35 17.37
C ASP A 321 -2.70 22.36 16.24
N GLU A 322 -2.48 23.62 16.59
CA GLU A 322 -2.35 24.72 15.61
C GLU A 322 -1.14 24.54 14.69
N ARG A 323 -0.13 23.77 15.10
CA ARG A 323 1.06 23.44 14.30
C ARG A 323 0.74 22.56 13.09
N LEU A 324 -0.44 21.92 13.10
CA LEU A 324 -0.96 21.06 12.04
C LEU A 324 -2.34 21.57 11.57
N SER A 325 -2.47 22.88 11.35
CA SER A 325 -3.64 23.49 10.72
C SER A 325 -3.86 22.94 9.31
N CYS A 326 -5.10 22.89 8.81
CA CYS A 326 -5.34 22.42 7.44
C CYS A 326 -4.74 23.37 6.39
N GLU A 327 -4.51 24.64 6.75
CA GLU A 327 -3.72 25.58 5.96
C GLU A 327 -2.24 25.16 5.91
N TYR A 328 -1.64 24.72 7.01
CA TYR A 328 -0.27 24.17 7.02
C TYR A 328 -0.16 22.88 6.19
N VAL A 329 -1.14 21.96 6.31
CA VAL A 329 -1.19 20.74 5.49
C VAL A 329 -1.35 21.08 4.00
N LYS A 330 -2.22 22.03 3.68
CA LYS A 330 -2.39 22.55 2.31
C LYS A 330 -1.11 23.21 1.79
N GLY A 331 -0.45 24.05 2.59
CA GLY A 331 0.81 24.69 2.25
C GLY A 331 1.93 23.68 1.99
N MET A 332 1.97 22.55 2.69
CA MET A 332 2.91 21.46 2.34
C MET A 332 2.61 20.82 0.99
N SER A 333 1.33 20.75 0.59
CA SER A 333 0.89 20.16 -0.67
C SER A 333 1.13 21.12 -1.84
N ASP A 334 0.76 22.40 -1.69
CA ASP A 334 0.86 23.42 -2.74
C ASP A 334 2.33 23.73 -3.12
N ASN A 335 3.26 23.63 -2.16
CA ASN A 335 4.70 23.82 -2.35
C ASN A 335 5.43 22.59 -2.93
N THR A 336 4.72 21.65 -3.57
CA THR A 336 5.31 20.51 -4.28
C THR A 336 5.09 20.61 -5.79
N PHE A 337 5.88 19.86 -6.56
CA PHE A 337 5.60 19.62 -7.99
C PHE A 337 4.40 18.69 -8.18
N MET A 338 4.16 17.83 -7.19
CA MET A 338 3.25 16.70 -7.24
C MET A 338 2.64 16.43 -5.86
N ALA A 339 1.35 16.67 -5.74
CA ALA A 339 0.55 16.37 -4.56
C ALA A 339 -0.80 15.76 -4.97
N MET A 340 -1.33 14.90 -4.11
CA MET A 340 -2.68 14.35 -4.22
C MET A 340 -3.70 15.26 -3.50
N GLN A 341 -3.24 16.12 -2.59
CA GLN A 341 -4.05 17.04 -1.77
C GLN A 341 -5.14 16.38 -0.92
N LEU A 342 -5.10 15.05 -0.77
CA LEU A 342 -6.06 14.28 0.01
C LEU A 342 -5.95 14.62 1.49
N MET A 343 -4.72 14.83 1.96
CA MET A 343 -4.43 15.14 3.35
C MET A 343 -4.98 16.51 3.75
N SER A 344 -4.84 17.52 2.88
CA SER A 344 -5.37 18.86 3.12
C SER A 344 -6.87 18.96 2.91
N ASN A 345 -7.41 18.32 1.87
CA ASN A 345 -8.77 18.58 1.39
C ASN A 345 -9.80 17.59 1.94
N VAL A 346 -9.38 16.41 2.41
CA VAL A 346 -10.28 15.36 2.95
C VAL A 346 -9.91 15.00 4.39
N TYR A 347 -8.68 14.54 4.65
CA TYR A 347 -8.32 13.99 5.96
C TYR A 347 -8.29 15.08 7.03
N CYS A 348 -7.66 16.23 6.78
CA CYS A 348 -7.56 17.28 7.79
C CYS A 348 -8.92 17.87 8.22
N PRO A 349 -9.86 18.23 7.31
CA PRO A 349 -11.20 18.68 7.72
C PRO A 349 -11.95 17.64 8.56
N ILE A 350 -11.82 16.36 8.23
CA ILE A 350 -12.44 15.25 8.99
C ILE A 350 -11.76 15.10 10.35
N GLN A 351 -10.42 15.16 10.42
CA GLN A 351 -9.68 15.13 11.67
C GLN A 351 -10.04 16.31 12.59
N ARG A 352 -10.17 17.52 12.04
CA ARG A 352 -10.58 18.73 12.79
C ARG A 352 -12.01 18.66 13.33
N SER A 353 -12.87 17.83 12.76
CA SER A 353 -14.24 17.65 13.27
C SER A 353 -14.32 16.84 14.57
N GLY A 354 -13.28 16.06 14.90
CA GLY A 354 -13.23 15.19 16.08
C GLY A 354 -14.21 14.00 16.07
N VAL A 355 -14.92 13.72 14.97
CA VAL A 355 -15.90 12.62 14.90
C VAL A 355 -15.29 11.26 14.52
N LEU A 356 -14.04 11.25 14.05
CA LEU A 356 -13.21 10.09 13.73
C LEU A 356 -11.80 10.30 14.27
N GLY A 357 -11.03 9.21 14.42
CA GLY A 357 -9.71 9.24 15.04
C GLY A 357 -9.83 9.13 16.56
N TYR A 358 -10.04 7.91 17.05
CA TYR A 358 -10.29 7.67 18.48
C TYR A 358 -8.99 7.49 19.27
N ASN A 359 -9.11 7.24 20.57
CA ASN A 359 -7.95 7.01 21.42
C ASN A 359 -7.18 5.74 21.03
N THR A 360 -5.88 5.92 20.82
CA THR A 360 -4.86 4.87 20.71
C THR A 360 -4.73 4.07 22.00
N ASP A 361 -4.32 2.79 21.92
CA ASP A 361 -4.00 1.99 23.10
C ASP A 361 -2.48 1.91 23.40
N GLN A 362 -2.11 1.07 24.37
CA GLN A 362 -0.72 0.90 24.83
C GLN A 362 0.28 0.38 23.78
N TYR A 363 -0.18 -0.09 22.61
CA TYR A 363 0.69 -0.63 21.56
C TYR A 363 1.02 0.38 20.47
N TYR A 364 0.33 1.53 20.44
CA TYR A 364 0.59 2.64 19.51
C TYR A 364 2.02 3.18 19.66
N GLU A 365 2.68 3.51 18.54
CA GLU A 365 4.11 3.86 18.46
C GLU A 365 5.11 2.82 19.00
N THR A 366 4.66 1.62 19.41
CA THR A 366 5.53 0.56 19.93
C THR A 366 5.73 -0.60 18.95
N TYR A 367 6.95 -1.12 18.89
CA TYR A 367 7.27 -2.36 18.17
C TYR A 367 7.08 -3.59 19.06
N PRO A 368 6.63 -4.72 18.51
CA PRO A 368 6.51 -5.96 19.27
C PRO A 368 7.88 -6.50 19.69
N ILE A 369 8.09 -6.60 20.99
CA ILE A 369 9.24 -7.29 21.59
C ILE A 369 8.87 -8.77 21.73
N LEU A 370 9.35 -9.58 20.81
CA LEU A 370 9.05 -11.01 20.76
C LEU A 370 9.79 -11.70 21.90
N LYS A 371 9.02 -12.22 22.87
CA LYS A 371 9.59 -12.75 24.12
C LYS A 371 10.37 -14.04 23.90
N ILE A 372 10.01 -14.84 22.89
CA ILE A 372 10.77 -15.99 22.40
C ILE A 372 10.86 -15.91 20.86
N GLN A 373 11.59 -16.84 20.24
CA GLN A 373 11.93 -16.91 18.81
C GLN A 373 10.72 -17.16 17.87
N ILE A 374 9.67 -16.33 17.91
CA ILE A 374 8.98 -15.97 16.65
C ILE A 374 10.06 -15.30 15.79
N PRO A 375 10.47 -15.90 14.67
CA PRO A 375 11.59 -15.37 13.88
C PRO A 375 11.06 -14.33 12.88
N VAL A 376 11.84 -13.29 12.49
CA VAL A 376 11.34 -12.04 11.80
C VAL A 376 12.44 -11.25 10.98
N LEU A 377 12.38 -11.08 9.61
CA LEU A 377 13.23 -10.51 8.46
C LEU A 377 12.99 -9.01 7.91
N VAL A 378 13.99 -8.28 7.29
CA VAL A 378 14.08 -6.90 6.57
C VAL A 378 15.53 -6.49 6.09
N LEU A 379 15.81 -5.89 4.87
CA LEU A 379 17.13 -5.27 4.36
C LEU A 379 17.36 -3.80 4.71
N HIS A 380 18.44 -3.13 4.30
CA HIS A 380 19.59 -3.38 3.36
C HIS A 380 20.75 -4.21 3.93
N GLY A 381 21.88 -4.41 3.21
CA GLY A 381 22.94 -5.32 3.69
C GLY A 381 24.26 -5.34 2.92
N MET A 382 25.28 -6.00 3.50
CA MET A 382 26.52 -6.47 2.85
C MET A 382 27.12 -7.69 3.60
N LEU A 383 28.15 -8.35 3.05
CA LEU A 383 28.60 -9.70 3.45
C LEU A 383 29.20 -9.82 4.87
N HIS A 384 28.81 -10.90 5.58
CA HIS A 384 29.74 -11.85 6.22
C HIS A 384 29.08 -13.22 6.54
N MET A 385 29.86 -14.30 6.55
CA MET A 385 29.44 -15.64 6.97
C MET A 385 29.57 -15.83 8.49
N TYR A 386 28.57 -16.43 9.15
CA TYR A 386 28.67 -17.69 9.96
C TYR A 386 27.46 -17.92 10.90
N LYS A 387 27.24 -19.21 11.22
CA LYS A 387 26.33 -19.82 12.23
C LYS A 387 24.82 -19.60 12.07
N ILE A 388 24.12 -20.74 12.01
CA ILE A 388 22.67 -20.87 11.77
C ILE A 388 21.89 -20.61 13.07
N ARG A 389 21.04 -19.57 13.06
CA ARG A 389 19.87 -19.38 13.93
C ARG A 389 18.72 -18.81 13.07
N LYS A 390 17.46 -19.11 13.43
CA LYS A 390 16.22 -18.97 12.63
C LYS A 390 15.95 -17.50 12.19
N LYS A 391 15.38 -17.20 11.00
CA LYS A 391 15.17 -15.81 10.51
C LYS A 391 13.91 -15.55 9.60
N ILE A 392 12.79 -14.93 10.03
CA ILE A 392 11.43 -15.21 9.44
C ILE A 392 10.34 -14.05 9.39
N LEU A 393 10.53 -12.93 8.67
CA LEU A 393 9.47 -11.91 8.35
C LEU A 393 9.76 -11.21 7.03
N PHE A 394 9.24 -11.60 5.87
CA PHE A 394 9.74 -11.00 4.62
C PHE A 394 9.34 -9.51 4.44
N VAL A 395 10.22 -8.53 4.68
CA VAL A 395 9.98 -7.17 4.15
C VAL A 395 10.43 -7.10 2.71
N ASN A 396 9.56 -6.50 1.91
CA ASN A 396 9.85 -6.01 0.59
C ASN A 396 9.59 -4.50 0.57
N ALA A 397 10.50 -3.72 0.01
CA ALA A 397 10.31 -2.28 -0.13
C ALA A 397 10.83 -1.87 -1.50
N GLY A 398 9.96 -1.27 -2.31
CA GLY A 398 10.32 -0.70 -3.59
C GLY A 398 11.13 0.58 -3.39
N ASP A 399 12.21 0.75 -4.15
CA ASP A 399 12.97 2.01 -4.17
C ASP A 399 12.21 3.16 -4.85
N MET A 400 11.06 2.87 -5.49
CA MET A 400 10.11 3.82 -6.07
C MET A 400 8.75 3.81 -5.36
N ASP A 401 8.66 3.28 -4.13
CA ASP A 401 7.41 3.26 -3.35
C ASP A 401 7.00 4.69 -2.92
N GLU A 402 5.98 5.23 -3.59
CA GLU A 402 5.49 6.60 -3.39
C GLU A 402 4.69 6.81 -2.12
N THR A 403 4.07 5.74 -1.61
CA THR A 403 3.26 5.74 -0.39
C THR A 403 4.14 5.54 0.85
N LEU A 404 5.16 4.68 0.76
CA LEU A 404 6.08 4.32 1.85
C LEU A 404 7.55 4.32 1.37
N PRO A 405 8.16 5.51 1.14
CA PRO A 405 9.48 5.61 0.53
C PRO A 405 10.59 4.87 1.26
N LEU A 406 11.64 4.51 0.52
CA LEU A 406 12.80 3.75 0.99
C LEU A 406 13.37 4.16 2.38
N PRO A 407 13.47 5.45 2.76
CA PRO A 407 13.89 5.84 4.11
C PRO A 407 12.97 5.33 5.24
N VAL A 408 11.67 5.20 4.99
CA VAL A 408 10.66 4.66 5.92
C VAL A 408 10.94 3.18 6.19
N ALA A 409 11.15 2.37 5.14
CA ALA A 409 11.54 0.97 5.26
C ALA A 409 12.91 0.78 5.94
N ARG A 410 13.87 1.67 5.67
CA ARG A 410 15.19 1.64 6.32
C ARG A 410 15.15 2.05 7.79
N HIS A 411 14.29 2.99 8.18
CA HIS A 411 14.02 3.28 9.59
C HIS A 411 13.42 2.06 10.30
N PHE A 412 12.39 1.46 9.70
CA PHE A 412 11.79 0.22 10.19
C PHE A 412 12.86 -0.85 10.43
N HIS A 413 13.69 -1.14 9.42
CA HIS A 413 14.78 -2.12 9.52
C HIS A 413 15.70 -1.84 10.70
N LYS A 414 16.16 -0.59 10.85
CA LYS A 414 17.06 -0.17 11.93
C LYS A 414 16.43 -0.39 13.31
N LYS A 415 15.17 0.02 13.50
CA LYS A 415 14.43 -0.22 14.74
C LYS A 415 14.26 -1.71 15.00
N TYR A 416 13.70 -2.44 14.04
CA TYR A 416 13.35 -3.84 14.22
C TYR A 416 14.58 -4.75 14.43
N SER A 417 15.69 -4.49 13.73
CA SER A 417 16.98 -5.21 13.93
C SER A 417 17.52 -5.08 15.35
N SER A 418 17.32 -3.93 15.99
CA SER A 418 17.79 -3.69 17.36
C SER A 418 16.98 -4.46 18.41
N LEU A 419 15.74 -4.83 18.08
CA LEU A 419 14.82 -5.55 18.97
C LEU A 419 14.82 -7.06 18.69
N ASN A 420 14.95 -7.46 17.43
CA ASN A 420 14.77 -8.83 16.98
C ASN A 420 15.90 -9.24 16.02
N SER A 421 16.77 -10.14 16.47
CA SER A 421 17.98 -10.58 15.72
C SER A 421 17.72 -11.55 14.57
N ASN A 422 16.48 -12.04 14.43
CA ASN A 422 16.10 -13.06 13.46
C ASN A 422 15.79 -12.47 12.07
N LEU A 423 16.52 -11.40 11.68
CA LEU A 423 16.14 -10.46 10.64
C LEU A 423 16.96 -10.57 9.34
N THR A 424 16.47 -11.35 8.36
CA THR A 424 17.07 -11.55 7.02
C THR A 424 16.79 -10.46 5.99
N TYR A 425 17.71 -10.39 5.02
CA TYR A 425 17.70 -9.39 3.97
C TYR A 425 16.43 -9.36 3.04
N ILE A 426 15.73 -8.24 2.65
CA ILE A 426 15.20 -7.85 1.25
C ILE A 426 14.65 -6.38 1.05
N GLU A 427 14.97 -5.73 -0.11
CA GLU A 427 14.69 -4.35 -0.63
C GLU A 427 14.81 -4.42 -2.18
N MET A 428 14.03 -3.67 -2.98
CA MET A 428 13.82 -3.92 -4.42
C MET A 428 14.06 -2.72 -5.36
N PRO A 429 14.89 -2.85 -6.42
CA PRO A 429 15.11 -1.79 -7.40
C PRO A 429 13.96 -1.65 -8.41
N ARG A 430 13.73 -0.42 -8.88
CA ARG A 430 12.73 0.00 -9.89
C ARG A 430 11.32 -0.51 -9.61
N THR A 431 10.96 -0.57 -8.33
CA THR A 431 9.74 -1.23 -7.85
C THR A 431 8.89 -0.21 -7.08
N GLY A 432 7.60 -0.11 -7.42
CA GLY A 432 6.64 0.81 -6.77
C GLY A 432 6.01 0.25 -5.49
N HIS A 433 4.94 0.88 -5.01
CA HIS A 433 4.19 0.40 -3.84
C HIS A 433 3.63 -1.01 -4.02
N THR A 434 3.61 -1.79 -2.92
CA THR A 434 3.33 -3.24 -2.90
C THR A 434 4.31 -4.05 -3.76
N ALA A 435 5.58 -3.99 -3.35
CA ALA A 435 6.73 -4.57 -4.02
C ALA A 435 6.61 -6.06 -4.40
N ILE A 436 5.73 -6.85 -3.76
CA ILE A 436 5.45 -8.22 -4.19
C ILE A 436 4.82 -8.31 -5.58
N ASP A 437 3.95 -7.39 -5.97
CA ASP A 437 3.34 -7.35 -7.31
C ASP A 437 4.05 -6.34 -8.22
N ALA A 438 4.58 -5.27 -7.64
CA ALA A 438 5.22 -4.15 -8.32
C ALA A 438 6.62 -4.43 -8.93
N SER A 439 7.08 -5.68 -8.93
CA SER A 439 8.43 -6.11 -9.34
C SER A 439 8.41 -7.04 -10.57
N PRO A 440 7.92 -6.57 -11.74
CA PRO A 440 7.85 -7.35 -12.98
C PRO A 440 9.25 -7.80 -13.43
N MET A 441 9.35 -8.96 -14.06
CA MET A 441 10.63 -9.49 -14.57
C MET A 441 10.66 -9.55 -16.09
N ILE A 442 11.87 -9.48 -16.65
CA ILE A 442 12.13 -9.52 -18.10
C ILE A 442 11.89 -10.89 -18.74
N ASP A 443 11.85 -11.98 -17.95
CA ASP A 443 11.91 -13.36 -18.45
C ASP A 443 10.82 -14.30 -17.90
N GLN A 444 9.89 -13.83 -17.04
CA GLN A 444 8.83 -14.68 -16.47
C GLN A 444 7.56 -13.90 -16.08
N ASP A 445 6.38 -14.53 -16.24
CA ASP A 445 5.06 -13.98 -15.83
C ASP A 445 4.80 -14.06 -14.31
N ILE A 446 5.85 -13.95 -13.50
CA ILE A 446 5.77 -13.85 -12.06
C ILE A 446 6.76 -12.78 -11.63
N SER A 447 6.34 -11.92 -10.70
CA SER A 447 7.21 -10.90 -10.16
C SER A 447 8.33 -11.54 -9.33
N CYS A 448 9.45 -10.83 -9.22
CA CYS A 448 10.54 -11.26 -8.34
C CYS A 448 10.05 -11.33 -6.88
N GLY A 449 9.15 -10.43 -6.47
CA GLY A 449 8.61 -10.40 -5.11
C GLY A 449 7.82 -11.66 -4.76
N TRP A 450 6.99 -12.17 -5.69
CA TRP A 450 6.33 -13.46 -5.51
C TRP A 450 7.32 -14.63 -5.48
N LEU A 451 8.35 -14.68 -6.33
CA LEU A 451 9.38 -15.73 -6.24
C LEU A 451 10.01 -15.80 -4.85
N LEU A 452 10.28 -14.64 -4.26
CA LEU A 452 10.93 -14.51 -2.96
C LEU A 452 10.00 -14.88 -1.79
N VAL A 453 8.72 -14.46 -1.85
CA VAL A 453 7.66 -14.90 -0.93
C VAL A 453 7.54 -16.43 -0.93
N ILE A 454 7.55 -17.05 -2.11
CA ILE A 454 7.37 -18.49 -2.26
C ILE A 454 8.62 -19.25 -1.79
N SER A 455 9.82 -18.78 -2.15
CA SER A 455 11.09 -19.30 -1.62
C SER A 455 11.10 -19.29 -0.08
N PHE A 456 10.58 -18.22 0.52
CA PHE A 456 10.44 -18.09 1.95
C PHE A 456 9.39 -19.04 2.56
N ILE A 457 8.22 -19.22 1.95
CA ILE A 457 7.19 -20.18 2.43
C ILE A 457 7.74 -21.62 2.44
N LEU A 458 8.47 -22.00 1.39
CA LEU A 458 9.03 -23.34 1.24
C LEU A 458 10.25 -23.60 2.15
N SER A 459 11.00 -22.57 2.52
CA SER A 459 12.21 -22.68 3.34
C SER A 459 12.46 -21.44 4.19
N PRO A 460 11.61 -21.17 5.21
CA PRO A 460 11.66 -19.91 5.95
C PRO A 460 12.95 -19.75 6.76
N THR A 461 13.64 -20.83 7.11
CA THR A 461 14.92 -20.80 7.82
C THR A 461 16.12 -20.46 6.93
N PHE A 462 15.95 -20.36 5.61
CA PHE A 462 17.03 -20.10 4.63
C PHE A 462 17.04 -18.63 4.18
N GLN A 463 18.12 -18.20 3.50
CA GLN A 463 18.13 -16.91 2.80
C GLN A 463 17.38 -17.07 1.46
N PRO A 464 16.31 -16.31 1.18
CA PRO A 464 15.65 -16.38 -0.13
C PRO A 464 16.62 -16.11 -1.28
N ASP A 465 16.50 -16.83 -2.40
CA ASP A 465 17.36 -16.59 -3.56
C ASP A 465 17.04 -15.24 -4.19
N ARG A 466 18.00 -14.31 -4.10
CA ARG A 466 17.87 -12.94 -4.62
C ARG A 466 18.27 -12.80 -6.09
N SER A 467 18.53 -13.89 -6.80
CA SER A 467 18.93 -13.87 -8.21
C SER A 467 17.94 -13.08 -9.10
N CYS A 468 16.65 -13.11 -8.77
CA CYS A 468 15.59 -12.39 -9.49
C CYS A 468 15.68 -10.86 -9.39
N LEU A 469 16.36 -10.28 -8.38
CA LEU A 469 16.49 -8.81 -8.26
C LEU A 469 17.21 -8.18 -9.47
N ARG A 470 18.10 -8.96 -10.12
CA ARG A 470 18.80 -8.56 -11.35
C ARG A 470 17.95 -8.69 -12.62
N LYS A 471 16.79 -9.35 -12.51
CA LYS A 471 15.84 -9.62 -13.60
C LYS A 471 14.61 -8.73 -13.55
N ILE A 472 14.43 -7.93 -12.49
CA ILE A 472 13.37 -6.91 -12.43
C ILE A 472 13.55 -5.96 -13.61
N SER A 473 12.50 -5.71 -14.37
CA SER A 473 12.55 -4.93 -15.61
C SER A 473 13.14 -3.52 -15.41
N PRO A 474 13.87 -2.98 -16.40
CA PRO A 474 14.20 -1.56 -16.43
C PRO A 474 12.93 -0.71 -16.64
N ILE A 475 13.02 0.58 -16.30
CA ILE A 475 11.98 1.55 -16.67
C ILE A 475 12.20 1.90 -18.15
N ASP A 476 11.26 1.54 -19.03
CA ASP A 476 11.34 1.81 -20.47
C ASP A 476 10.91 3.24 -20.80
N PHE A 477 11.77 4.21 -20.45
CA PHE A 477 11.56 5.62 -20.79
C PHE A 477 11.66 5.93 -22.30
N ALA A 478 12.16 4.99 -23.11
CA ALA A 478 12.16 5.13 -24.56
C ALA A 478 10.76 4.83 -25.16
N GLY A 479 9.90 4.09 -24.46
CA GLY A 479 8.57 3.68 -24.95
C GLY A 479 8.66 2.62 -26.04
N THR A 480 9.69 1.77 -25.98
CA THR A 480 10.05 0.84 -27.05
C THR A 480 9.45 -0.56 -26.89
N THR A 481 9.08 -0.94 -25.67
CA THR A 481 8.44 -2.22 -25.39
C THR A 481 6.95 -2.18 -25.75
N THR A 482 6.40 -3.32 -26.16
CA THR A 482 4.97 -3.48 -26.44
C THR A 482 4.10 -3.02 -25.27
N ASN A 483 4.49 -3.35 -24.03
CA ASN A 483 3.79 -2.89 -22.82
C ASN A 483 3.75 -1.36 -22.70
N SER A 484 4.87 -0.65 -22.91
CA SER A 484 4.87 0.82 -22.87
C SER A 484 4.05 1.44 -24.01
N GLN A 485 4.05 0.81 -25.19
CA GLN A 485 3.25 1.26 -26.34
C GLN A 485 1.75 1.07 -26.09
N GLU A 486 1.33 -0.07 -25.54
CA GLU A 486 -0.06 -0.34 -25.14
C GLU A 486 -0.53 0.63 -24.05
N LEU A 487 0.30 0.88 -23.03
CA LEU A 487 -0.01 1.84 -21.97
C LEU A 487 -0.06 3.27 -22.50
N SER A 488 0.85 3.65 -23.40
CA SER A 488 0.77 4.94 -24.10
C SER A 488 -0.54 5.04 -24.91
N MET A 489 -0.97 3.97 -25.59
CA MET A 489 -2.23 3.98 -26.32
C MET A 489 -3.43 4.16 -25.38
N ILE A 490 -3.42 3.51 -24.21
CA ILE A 490 -4.47 3.65 -23.18
C ILE A 490 -4.50 5.08 -22.61
N TYR A 491 -3.37 5.59 -22.13
CA TYR A 491 -3.31 6.84 -21.37
C TYR A 491 -3.16 8.11 -22.23
N PHE A 492 -2.62 8.01 -23.44
CA PHE A 492 -2.35 9.14 -24.33
C PHE A 492 -3.06 9.05 -25.69
N GLY A 493 -3.65 7.91 -26.05
CA GLY A 493 -4.33 7.73 -27.34
C GLY A 493 -3.38 7.57 -28.53
N THR A 494 -2.09 7.33 -28.26
CA THR A 494 -1.02 7.15 -29.25
C THR A 494 -0.02 6.11 -28.76
N TYR A 495 0.54 5.29 -29.66
CA TYR A 495 1.58 4.31 -29.30
C TYR A 495 2.93 4.96 -28.94
N ASN A 496 3.21 6.18 -29.42
CA ASN A 496 4.44 6.90 -29.07
C ASN A 496 4.15 7.88 -27.94
N MET A 497 4.68 7.60 -26.75
CA MET A 497 4.45 8.44 -25.57
C MET A 497 5.06 9.85 -25.68
N TRP A 498 6.00 10.08 -26.59
CA TRP A 498 6.69 11.37 -26.78
C TRP A 498 6.15 12.27 -27.91
N ASP A 499 5.40 11.72 -28.87
CA ASP A 499 4.92 12.45 -30.09
C ASP A 499 3.47 12.90 -30.02
#